data_AF-C0D398-F1
#
_entry.id   AF-C0D398-F1
#
_cell.length_a   1.000
_cell.length_b   1.000
_cell.length_c   1.000
_cell.angle_alpha   90.00
_cell.angle_beta   90.00
_cell.angle_gamma   90.00
#
_symmetry.space_group_name_H-M   'P 1'
#
loop_
_entity.id
_entity.type
_entity.pdbx_description
1 polymer ?
#
loop_
_entity_poly.entity_id
_entity_poly.type
_entity_poly.pdbx_seq_one_letter_code
_entity_poly.pdbx_strand_id
1 'polypeptide(L)'
;MIIVDMVKALEPEIRRALPAVLTPERFTRMALSAINNTPALAECTPMSFIAAMMNAVQLGLEPNTPLGQACMIPYKNKGVLECQFQLGYKGMIDLAYRTGQVQMIQAQIVREYDYFEYQYGLDPKLIHRPGGDGDRGDITFTYGLFRLTNGGFGFEVSNKADMDAFAAKYSKSFGSKYSP
;
A
#
# COMPACT_ATOMS: atom_id res chain seq x y z
N MET A 1 0.23 30.95 5.45
CA MET A 1 -0.81 30.53 4.47
C MET A 1 -1.21 29.11 4.83
N ILE A 2 -2.48 28.85 5.07
CA ILE A 2 -2.95 27.49 5.42
C ILE A 2 -3.06 26.63 4.15
N ILE A 3 -2.96 25.30 4.28
CA ILE A 3 -2.92 24.36 3.14
C ILE A 3 -4.08 24.59 2.18
N VAL A 4 -5.29 24.84 2.72
CA VAL A 4 -6.51 25.08 1.94
C VAL A 4 -6.38 26.31 1.02
N ASP A 5 -5.76 27.39 1.49
CA ASP A 5 -5.57 28.60 0.70
C ASP A 5 -4.52 28.39 -0.39
N MET A 6 -3.48 27.60 -0.09
CA MET A 6 -2.42 27.30 -1.05
C MET A 6 -2.90 26.37 -2.16
N VAL A 7 -3.76 25.40 -1.84
CA VAL A 7 -4.42 24.55 -2.84
C VAL A 7 -5.27 25.39 -3.80
N LYS A 8 -6.03 26.37 -3.28
CA LYS A 8 -6.79 27.31 -4.11
C LYS A 8 -5.87 28.20 -4.95
N ALA A 9 -4.76 28.68 -4.40
CA ALA A 9 -3.82 29.54 -5.12
C ALA A 9 -3.10 28.81 -6.26
N LEU A 10 -2.79 27.52 -6.09
CA LEU A 10 -2.09 26.69 -7.08
C LEU A 10 -3.03 26.01 -8.09
N GLU A 11 -4.33 26.26 -8.01
CA GLU A 11 -5.33 25.70 -8.92
C GLU A 11 -4.96 25.81 -10.42
N PRO A 12 -4.41 26.93 -10.92
CA PRO A 12 -4.05 27.06 -12.34
C PRO A 12 -2.89 26.13 -12.75
N GLU A 13 -1.91 25.93 -11.88
CA GLU A 13 -0.77 25.05 -12.12
C GLU A 13 -1.16 23.58 -11.97
N ILE A 14 -1.96 23.29 -10.94
CA ILE A 14 -2.59 21.98 -10.74
C ILE A 14 -3.37 21.62 -12.01
N ARG A 15 -4.23 22.50 -12.53
CA ARG A 15 -4.99 22.27 -13.77
C ARG A 15 -4.10 21.94 -14.98
N ARG A 16 -2.87 22.47 -15.06
CA ARG A 16 -1.91 22.14 -16.12
C ARG A 16 -1.23 20.79 -15.94
N ALA A 17 -1.00 20.38 -14.68
CA ALA A 17 -0.28 19.16 -14.32
C ALA A 17 -1.20 17.94 -14.14
N LEU A 18 -2.51 18.16 -13.94
CA LEU A 18 -3.48 17.10 -13.74
C LEU A 18 -3.82 16.38 -15.05
N PRO A 19 -3.93 15.03 -15.04
CA PRO A 19 -4.57 14.30 -16.14
C PRO A 19 -5.98 14.86 -16.37
N ALA A 20 -6.46 14.87 -17.62
CA ALA A 20 -7.78 15.42 -17.97
C ALA A 20 -8.96 14.86 -17.15
N VAL A 21 -8.76 13.71 -16.50
CA VAL A 21 -9.72 13.01 -15.64
C VAL A 21 -9.83 13.60 -14.23
N LEU A 22 -8.86 14.42 -13.77
CA LEU A 22 -8.91 15.06 -12.46
C LEU A 22 -9.27 16.54 -12.58
N THR A 23 -10.46 16.90 -12.10
CA THR A 23 -10.87 18.31 -12.04
C THR A 23 -10.35 18.98 -10.74
N PRO A 24 -10.15 20.31 -10.73
CA PRO A 24 -9.77 21.04 -9.52
C PRO A 24 -10.72 20.84 -8.34
N GLU A 25 -12.02 20.68 -8.60
CA GLU A 25 -13.03 20.43 -7.59
C GLU A 25 -12.83 19.05 -6.96
N ARG A 26 -12.51 18.03 -7.79
CA ARG A 26 -12.17 16.70 -7.29
C ARG A 26 -10.90 16.73 -6.44
N PHE A 27 -9.86 17.45 -6.88
CA PHE A 27 -8.62 17.62 -6.12
C PHE A 27 -8.90 18.24 -4.74
N THR A 28 -9.64 19.34 -4.71
CA THR A 28 -10.00 20.04 -3.46
C THR A 28 -10.79 19.14 -2.52
N ARG A 29 -11.78 18.40 -3.05
CA ARG A 29 -12.58 17.45 -2.26
C ARG A 29 -11.72 16.34 -1.66
N MET A 30 -10.80 15.76 -2.45
CA MET A 30 -9.90 14.73 -1.96
C MET A 30 -8.96 15.27 -0.88
N ALA A 31 -8.41 16.47 -1.06
CA ALA A 31 -7.56 17.13 -0.06
C ALA A 31 -8.30 17.37 1.26
N LEU A 32 -9.52 17.91 1.20
CA LEU A 32 -10.37 18.12 2.39
C LEU A 32 -10.74 16.79 3.07
N SER A 33 -11.06 15.76 2.29
CA SER A 33 -11.37 14.43 2.82
C SER A 33 -10.17 13.82 3.56
N ALA A 34 -8.96 13.95 3.00
CA ALA A 34 -7.75 13.45 3.63
C ALA A 34 -7.48 14.14 4.98
N ILE A 35 -7.63 15.48 5.03
CA ILE A 35 -7.48 16.25 6.27
C ILE A 35 -8.55 15.88 7.30
N ASN A 36 -9.81 15.72 6.89
CA ASN A 36 -10.89 15.33 7.80
C ASN A 36 -10.66 13.94 8.40
N ASN A 37 -10.18 12.99 7.60
CA ASN A 37 -9.86 11.64 8.05
C ASN A 37 -8.58 11.61 8.92
N THR A 38 -7.65 12.54 8.71
CA THR A 38 -6.39 12.61 9.46
C THR A 38 -6.05 14.07 9.77
N PRO A 39 -6.62 14.65 10.86
CA PRO A 39 -6.51 16.08 11.16
C PRO A 39 -5.06 16.61 11.26
N ALA A 40 -4.12 15.78 11.71
CA ALA A 40 -2.69 16.12 11.79
C ALA A 40 -2.05 16.44 10.42
N LEU A 41 -2.70 16.10 9.29
CA LEU A 41 -2.25 16.53 7.97
C LEU A 41 -2.36 18.04 7.76
N ALA A 42 -3.27 18.73 8.46
CA ALA A 42 -3.40 20.18 8.40
C ALA A 42 -2.18 20.92 8.97
N GLU A 43 -1.40 20.25 9.84
CA GLU A 43 -0.20 20.78 10.48
C GLU A 43 1.08 20.53 9.65
N CYS A 44 0.98 19.72 8.59
CA CYS A 44 2.10 19.46 7.70
C CYS A 44 2.47 20.70 6.87
N THR A 45 3.70 20.76 6.37
CA THR A 45 4.07 21.84 5.45
C THR A 45 3.19 21.81 4.19
N PRO A 46 2.65 22.95 3.72
CA PRO A 46 1.76 22.97 2.56
C PRO A 46 2.38 22.33 1.30
N MET A 47 3.69 22.51 1.08
CA MET A 47 4.37 21.94 -0.10
C MET A 47 4.48 20.41 -0.03
N SER A 48 4.75 19.84 1.15
CA SER A 48 4.79 18.38 1.30
C SER A 48 3.42 17.75 1.09
N PHE A 49 2.35 18.40 1.56
CA PHE A 49 0.98 17.96 1.34
C PHE A 49 0.63 17.92 -0.16
N ILE A 50 0.91 19.00 -0.88
CA ILE A 50 0.63 19.06 -2.33
C ILE A 50 1.46 18.02 -3.08
N ALA A 51 2.75 17.89 -2.79
CA ALA A 51 3.60 16.88 -3.42
C ALA A 51 3.05 15.46 -3.18
N ALA A 52 2.67 15.12 -1.96
CA ALA A 52 2.08 13.83 -1.62
C ALA A 52 0.74 13.59 -2.33
N MET A 53 -0.11 14.63 -2.40
CA MET A 53 -1.39 14.56 -3.10
C MET A 53 -1.21 14.36 -4.61
N MET A 54 -0.24 15.05 -5.23
CA MET A 54 0.09 14.90 -6.64
C MET A 54 0.55 13.48 -6.98
N ASN A 55 1.33 12.83 -6.10
CA ASN A 55 1.73 11.43 -6.28
C ASN A 55 0.51 10.49 -6.28
N ALA A 56 -0.45 10.67 -5.36
CA ALA A 56 -1.68 9.87 -5.32
C ALA A 56 -2.50 10.02 -6.62
N VAL A 57 -2.63 11.27 -7.08
CA VAL A 57 -3.35 11.62 -8.31
C VAL A 57 -2.70 11.01 -9.55
N GLN A 58 -1.37 11.07 -9.67
CA GLN A 58 -0.66 10.49 -10.82
C GLN A 58 -0.89 8.98 -10.95
N LEU A 59 -1.10 8.29 -9.82
CA LEU A 59 -1.45 6.87 -9.77
C LEU A 59 -2.96 6.60 -9.90
N GLY A 60 -3.79 7.65 -9.92
CA GLY A 60 -5.24 7.53 -9.92
C GLY A 60 -5.76 6.82 -8.67
N LEU A 61 -5.18 7.14 -7.50
CA LEU A 61 -5.53 6.57 -6.21
C LEU A 61 -6.06 7.65 -5.27
N GLU A 62 -7.06 7.30 -4.47
CA GLU A 62 -7.61 8.19 -3.45
C GLU A 62 -6.98 7.87 -2.07
N PRO A 63 -6.22 8.82 -1.48
CA PRO A 63 -5.52 8.58 -0.23
C PRO A 63 -6.47 8.58 0.98
N ASN A 64 -6.09 7.85 2.03
CA ASN A 64 -6.79 7.80 3.33
C ASN A 64 -8.27 7.43 3.23
N THR A 65 -8.60 6.55 2.28
CA THR A 65 -9.93 5.94 2.12
C THR A 65 -9.95 4.53 2.75
N PRO A 66 -11.13 3.99 3.11
CA PRO A 66 -11.26 2.62 3.59
C PRO A 66 -10.76 1.55 2.61
N LEU A 67 -10.57 1.90 1.33
CA LEU A 67 -9.99 1.01 0.32
C LEU A 67 -8.53 0.67 0.62
N GLY A 68 -7.81 1.50 1.39
CA GLY A 68 -6.42 1.24 1.77
C GLY A 68 -5.44 1.20 0.60
N GLN A 69 -5.76 1.89 -0.50
CA GLN A 69 -4.93 1.91 -1.71
C GLN A 69 -3.73 2.84 -1.59
N ALA A 70 -3.90 3.96 -0.90
CA ALA A 70 -2.86 4.96 -0.67
C ALA A 70 -3.08 5.61 0.69
N CYS A 71 -1.98 6.02 1.31
CA CYS A 71 -1.99 6.73 2.58
C CYS A 71 -1.22 8.04 2.43
N MET A 72 -1.76 9.11 3.00
CA MET A 72 -1.05 10.34 3.30
C MET A 72 -0.81 10.37 4.80
N ILE A 73 0.44 10.31 5.22
CA ILE A 73 0.81 10.23 6.63
C ILE A 73 1.61 11.46 7.06
N PRO A 74 1.33 12.05 8.23
CA PRO A 74 2.22 13.01 8.85
C PRO A 74 3.50 12.31 9.32
N TYR A 75 4.65 12.81 8.92
CA TYR A 75 5.96 12.29 9.34
C TYR A 75 6.87 13.43 9.78
N LYS A 76 7.45 13.30 10.98
CA LYS A 76 8.38 14.31 11.49
C LYS A 76 9.78 14.05 10.93
N ASN A 77 10.25 14.97 10.09
CA ASN A 77 11.57 14.95 9.48
C ASN A 77 12.40 16.13 10.01
N LYS A 78 13.48 15.85 10.75
CA LYS A 78 14.40 16.85 11.33
C LYS A 78 13.67 18.01 12.05
N GLY A 79 12.60 17.70 12.78
CA GLY A 79 11.82 18.69 13.53
C GLY A 79 10.63 19.28 12.78
N VAL A 80 10.56 19.14 11.46
CA VAL A 80 9.46 19.63 10.61
C VAL A 80 8.46 18.51 10.37
N LEU A 81 7.16 18.80 10.52
CA LEU A 81 6.11 17.84 10.18
C LEU A 81 5.80 17.94 8.68
N GLU A 82 6.03 16.86 7.96
CA GLU A 82 5.83 16.78 6.51
C GLU A 82 4.78 15.71 6.20
N CYS A 83 3.96 15.96 5.19
CA CYS A 83 3.05 14.96 4.66
C CYS A 83 3.81 14.06 3.68
N GLN A 84 3.74 12.75 3.90
CA GLN A 84 4.32 11.74 3.01
C GLN A 84 3.24 10.93 2.33
N PHE A 85 3.41 10.70 1.03
CA PHE A 85 2.62 9.73 0.28
C PHE A 85 3.21 8.34 0.45
N GLN A 86 2.36 7.36 0.76
CA GLN A 86 2.71 5.95 0.76
C GLN A 86 1.70 5.17 -0.06
N LEU A 87 2.21 4.41 -1.03
CA LEU A 87 1.40 3.47 -1.78
C LEU A 87 1.06 2.26 -0.91
N GLY A 88 -0.22 2.00 -0.72
CA GLY A 88 -0.69 0.82 0.02
C GLY A 88 -0.62 -0.45 -0.82
N TYR A 89 -0.52 -1.61 -0.17
CA TYR A 89 -0.44 -2.89 -0.89
C TYR A 89 -1.66 -3.16 -1.78
N LYS A 90 -2.86 -2.76 -1.33
CA LYS A 90 -4.08 -2.86 -2.15
C LYS A 90 -4.01 -1.96 -3.39
N GLY A 91 -3.34 -0.81 -3.27
CA GLY A 91 -3.06 0.08 -4.40
C GLY A 91 -2.08 -0.53 -5.37
N MET A 92 -1.01 -1.17 -4.88
CA MET A 92 -0.08 -1.93 -5.73
C MET A 92 -0.79 -3.05 -6.50
N ILE A 93 -1.65 -3.82 -5.83
CA ILE A 93 -2.44 -4.88 -6.46
C ILE A 93 -3.41 -4.31 -7.51
N ASP A 94 -4.13 -3.24 -7.18
CA ASP A 94 -5.04 -2.57 -8.12
C ASP A 94 -4.29 -2.07 -9.37
N LEU A 95 -3.17 -1.38 -9.17
CA LEU A 95 -2.31 -0.92 -10.27
C LEU A 95 -1.79 -2.08 -11.13
N ALA A 96 -1.43 -3.21 -10.52
CA ALA A 96 -1.00 -4.40 -11.24
C ALA A 96 -2.13 -4.98 -12.11
N TYR A 97 -3.36 -5.07 -11.59
CA TYR A 97 -4.52 -5.56 -12.35
C TYR A 97 -4.94 -4.60 -13.49
N ARG A 98 -4.79 -3.28 -13.32
CA ARG A 98 -5.08 -2.28 -14.37
C ARG A 98 -4.26 -2.48 -15.66
N THR A 99 -3.13 -3.19 -15.60
CA THR A 99 -2.31 -3.50 -16.79
C THR A 99 -3.00 -4.47 -17.75
N GLY A 100 -3.99 -5.24 -17.29
CA GLY A 100 -4.58 -6.36 -18.05
C GLY A 100 -3.64 -7.56 -18.24
N GLN A 101 -2.42 -7.51 -17.71
CA GLN A 101 -1.42 -8.58 -17.85
C GLN A 101 -1.43 -9.54 -16.67
N VAL A 102 -1.99 -9.14 -15.53
CA VAL A 102 -2.04 -9.96 -14.32
C VAL A 102 -3.34 -10.75 -14.29
N GLN A 103 -3.22 -12.08 -14.25
CA GLN A 103 -4.35 -12.98 -14.05
C GLN A 103 -4.69 -13.11 -12.56
N MET A 104 -3.68 -13.19 -11.70
CA MET A 104 -3.87 -13.46 -10.28
C MET A 104 -2.68 -12.96 -9.46
N ILE A 105 -2.96 -12.40 -8.29
CA ILE A 105 -2.00 -12.16 -7.20
C ILE A 105 -2.64 -12.70 -5.92
N GLN A 106 -1.91 -13.53 -5.18
CA GLN A 106 -2.36 -14.10 -3.92
C GLN A 106 -1.24 -14.13 -2.88
N ALA A 107 -1.62 -14.10 -1.62
CA ALA A 107 -0.74 -14.40 -0.51
C ALA A 107 -1.43 -15.42 0.40
N GLN A 108 -0.67 -16.37 0.92
CA GLN A 108 -1.18 -17.46 1.74
C GLN A 108 -0.25 -17.72 2.93
N ILE A 109 -0.83 -18.31 3.96
CA ILE A 109 -0.13 -18.71 5.19
C ILE A 109 -0.09 -20.24 5.21
N VAL A 110 1.10 -20.77 5.46
CA VAL A 110 1.39 -22.17 5.68
C VAL A 110 1.51 -22.41 7.18
N ARG A 111 0.92 -23.49 7.65
CA ARG A 111 0.93 -23.92 9.04
C ARG A 111 1.55 -25.31 9.17
N GLU A 112 1.91 -25.67 10.40
CA GLU A 112 2.64 -26.90 10.75
C GLU A 112 2.05 -28.17 10.15
N TYR A 113 0.72 -28.28 10.09
CA TYR A 113 0.03 -29.48 9.59
C TYR A 113 -0.43 -29.37 8.13
N ASP A 114 0.04 -28.36 7.40
CA ASP A 114 -0.18 -28.27 5.96
C ASP A 114 0.88 -29.08 5.20
N TYR A 115 0.51 -29.69 4.07
CA TYR A 115 1.52 -30.20 3.13
C TYR A 115 2.06 -29.01 2.33
N PHE A 116 3.35 -28.73 2.50
CA PHE A 116 4.01 -27.63 1.83
C PHE A 116 5.36 -28.03 1.24
N GLU A 117 5.54 -27.77 -0.04
CA GLU A 117 6.76 -28.03 -0.79
C GLU A 117 7.03 -26.83 -1.71
N TYR A 118 8.25 -26.31 -1.68
CA TYR A 118 8.66 -25.27 -2.62
C TYR A 118 10.11 -25.48 -3.05
N GLN A 119 10.40 -25.10 -4.29
CA GLN A 119 11.76 -25.04 -4.82
C GLN A 119 11.90 -23.83 -5.74
N TYR A 120 13.00 -23.10 -5.57
CA TYR A 120 13.44 -22.10 -6.53
C TYR A 120 14.37 -22.73 -7.56
N GLY A 121 14.72 -21.97 -8.60
CA GLY A 121 15.66 -22.38 -9.65
C GLY A 121 15.02 -22.41 -11.03
N LEU A 122 15.61 -23.18 -11.94
CA LEU A 122 15.19 -23.25 -13.35
C LEU A 122 13.82 -23.92 -13.54
N ASP A 123 13.38 -24.73 -12.58
CA ASP A 123 12.06 -25.38 -12.56
C ASP A 123 11.37 -25.04 -11.22
N PRO A 124 10.85 -23.81 -11.06
CA PRO A 124 10.27 -23.39 -9.79
C PRO A 124 8.96 -24.13 -9.49
N LYS A 125 8.81 -24.67 -8.28
CA LYS A 125 7.58 -25.35 -7.83
C LYS A 125 7.09 -24.80 -6.50
N LEU A 126 5.78 -24.70 -6.37
CA LEU A 126 5.09 -24.31 -5.15
C LEU A 126 3.85 -25.18 -5.01
N ILE A 127 3.83 -26.03 -3.99
CA ILE A 127 2.70 -26.89 -3.67
C ILE A 127 2.30 -26.59 -2.24
N HIS A 128 1.07 -26.14 -2.06
CA HIS A 128 0.47 -25.93 -0.76
C HIS A 128 -0.89 -26.63 -0.73
N ARG A 129 -1.04 -27.62 0.14
CA ARG A 129 -2.31 -28.26 0.45
C ARG A 129 -2.58 -28.04 1.93
N PRO A 130 -3.50 -27.13 2.29
CA PRO A 130 -3.90 -26.93 3.67
C PRO A 130 -4.30 -28.26 4.32
N GLY A 131 -3.98 -28.41 5.60
CA GLY A 131 -4.52 -29.49 6.43
C GLY A 131 -6.06 -29.49 6.42
N GLY A 132 -6.66 -30.61 6.83
CA GLY A 132 -8.12 -30.75 6.89
C GLY A 132 -8.78 -29.82 7.92
N ASP A 133 -10.07 -30.04 8.20
CA ASP A 133 -10.93 -29.17 9.04
C ASP A 133 -10.55 -29.13 10.55
N GLY A 134 -9.40 -29.69 10.93
CA GLY A 134 -8.88 -29.69 12.29
C GLY A 134 -8.00 -28.47 12.60
N ASP A 135 -7.34 -28.53 13.76
CA ASP A 135 -6.23 -27.62 14.05
C ASP A 135 -5.16 -27.78 12.95
N ARG A 136 -4.63 -26.66 12.47
CA ARG A 136 -3.58 -26.60 11.44
C ARG A 136 -2.21 -26.31 12.04
N GLY A 137 -2.15 -26.04 13.35
CA GLY A 137 -0.93 -25.73 14.08
C GLY A 137 -0.43 -24.30 13.86
N ASP A 138 0.81 -24.06 14.29
CA ASP A 138 1.45 -22.75 14.23
C ASP A 138 1.84 -22.36 12.80
N ILE A 139 2.01 -21.05 12.58
CA ILE A 139 2.46 -20.51 11.28
C ILE A 139 3.93 -20.85 11.08
N THR A 140 4.25 -21.52 9.96
CA THR A 140 5.61 -21.91 9.60
C THR A 140 6.17 -21.02 8.49
N PHE A 141 5.40 -20.85 7.41
CA PHE A 141 5.77 -20.03 6.25
C PHE A 141 4.63 -19.13 5.82
N THR A 142 4.97 -18.09 5.07
CA THR A 142 4.04 -17.29 4.29
C THR A 142 4.59 -17.19 2.88
N TYR A 143 3.72 -17.17 1.88
CA TYR A 143 4.15 -16.94 0.51
C TYR A 143 3.23 -16.00 -0.24
N GLY A 144 3.79 -15.30 -1.20
CA GLY A 144 3.07 -14.55 -2.22
C GLY A 144 3.31 -15.18 -3.58
N LEU A 145 2.29 -15.20 -4.44
CA LEU A 145 2.42 -15.65 -5.83
C LEU A 145 1.66 -14.73 -6.77
N PHE A 146 2.12 -14.70 -8.02
CA PHE A 146 1.40 -14.08 -9.11
C PHE A 146 1.39 -14.97 -10.35
N ARG A 147 0.38 -14.77 -11.19
CA ARG A 147 0.28 -15.36 -12.52
C ARG A 147 -0.11 -14.28 -13.53
N LEU A 148 0.56 -14.27 -14.66
CA LEU A 148 0.30 -13.40 -15.80
C LEU A 148 -0.61 -14.08 -16.82
N THR A 149 -1.28 -13.30 -17.66
CA THR A 149 -2.16 -13.79 -18.72
C THR A 149 -1.41 -14.56 -19.81
N ASN A 150 -0.10 -14.32 -19.97
CA ASN A 150 0.76 -15.06 -20.89
C ASN A 150 1.32 -16.39 -20.31
N GLY A 151 0.88 -16.79 -19.11
CA GLY A 151 1.35 -18.00 -18.43
C GLY A 151 2.60 -17.82 -17.57
N GLY A 152 3.27 -16.66 -17.62
CA GLY A 152 4.36 -16.33 -16.71
C GLY A 152 3.89 -16.32 -15.26
N PHE A 153 4.71 -16.78 -14.34
CA PHE A 153 4.39 -16.81 -12.92
C PHE A 153 5.64 -16.61 -12.07
N GLY A 154 5.44 -16.28 -10.80
CA GLY A 154 6.49 -16.21 -9.81
C GLY A 154 5.90 -16.30 -8.42
N PHE A 155 6.72 -16.70 -7.46
CA PHE A 155 6.36 -16.73 -6.05
C PHE A 155 7.57 -16.47 -5.18
N GLU A 156 7.31 -15.99 -3.98
CA GLU A 156 8.30 -15.77 -2.93
C GLU A 156 7.76 -16.36 -1.63
N VAL A 157 8.62 -17.05 -0.89
CA VAL A 157 8.33 -17.72 0.39
C VAL A 157 9.23 -17.14 1.46
N SER A 158 8.62 -16.73 2.58
CA SER A 158 9.32 -16.30 3.80
C SER A 158 8.90 -17.19 4.96
N ASN A 159 9.84 -17.60 5.80
CA ASN A 159 9.50 -18.27 7.05
C ASN A 159 8.98 -17.26 8.10
N LYS A 160 8.35 -17.77 9.16
CA LYS A 160 7.82 -16.93 10.24
C LYS A 160 8.88 -16.04 10.89
N ALA A 161 10.08 -16.56 11.14
CA ALA A 161 11.14 -15.81 11.82
C ALA A 161 11.61 -14.60 11.00
N ASP A 162 11.77 -14.76 9.69
CA ASP A 162 12.15 -13.68 8.78
C ASP A 162 11.05 -12.61 8.70
N MET A 163 9.78 -13.04 8.69
CA MET A 163 8.64 -12.11 8.71
C MET A 163 8.55 -11.34 10.03
N ASP A 164 8.76 -12.02 11.17
CA ASP A 164 8.78 -11.38 12.48
C ASP A 164 9.96 -10.38 12.59
N ALA A 165 11.14 -10.73 12.07
CA ALA A 165 12.29 -9.84 12.02
C ALA A 165 12.06 -8.62 11.10
N PHE A 166 11.44 -8.83 9.94
CA PHE A 166 11.05 -7.75 9.03
C PHE A 166 10.06 -6.80 9.71
N ALA A 167 9.04 -7.34 10.37
CA ALA A 167 8.04 -6.55 11.07
C ALA A 167 8.66 -5.75 12.22
N ALA A 168 9.55 -6.34 13.01
CA ALA A 168 10.28 -5.64 14.07
C ALA A 168 11.11 -4.45 13.56
N LYS A 169 11.66 -4.56 12.36
CA LYS A 169 12.51 -3.52 11.77
C LYS A 169 11.72 -2.35 11.18
N TYR A 170 10.60 -2.63 10.51
CA TYR A 170 9.90 -1.64 9.68
C TYR A 170 8.56 -1.18 10.24
N SER A 171 7.91 -1.97 11.10
CA SER A 171 6.63 -1.59 11.68
C SER A 171 6.82 -0.88 13.01
N LYS A 172 6.52 0.43 13.03
CA LYS A 172 6.54 1.24 14.26
C LYS A 172 5.49 0.80 15.29
N SER A 173 4.53 -0.02 14.89
CA SER A 173 3.52 -0.61 15.78
C SER A 173 3.80 -2.07 16.14
N PHE A 174 4.92 -2.65 15.70
CA PHE A 174 5.30 -4.00 16.09
C PHE A 174 5.59 -4.03 17.60
N GLY A 175 4.65 -4.58 18.37
CA GLY A 175 4.68 -4.58 19.84
C GLY A 175 3.76 -3.54 20.51
N SER A 176 3.07 -2.68 19.73
CA SER A 176 2.01 -1.82 20.26
C SER A 176 0.73 -2.64 20.49
N LYS A 177 0.06 -2.42 21.64
CA LYS A 177 -1.27 -2.99 21.90
C LYS A 177 -2.37 -2.41 20.97
N TYR A 178 -2.06 -1.32 20.27
CA TYR A 178 -2.95 -0.64 19.35
C TYR A 178 -2.35 -0.62 17.93
N SER A 179 -3.16 -0.97 16.93
CA SER A 179 -2.83 -0.73 15.53
C SER A 179 -2.76 0.79 15.27
N PRO A 180 -1.83 1.30 14.44
CA PRO A 180 -1.88 2.65 13.93
C PRO A 180 -3.09 2.87 13.02
#